data_AF-A0A966LX09-F1
#
_entry.id   AF-A0A966LX09-F1
#
_cell.length_a   1.000
_cell.length_b   1.000
_cell.length_c   1.000
_cell.angle_alpha   90.00
_cell.angle_beta   90.00
_cell.angle_gamma   90.00
#
_symmetry.space_group_name_H-M   'P 1'
#
loop_
_entity.id
_entity.type
_entity.pdbx_description
1 polymer ?
#
loop_
_entity_poly.entity_id
_entity_poly.type
_entity_poly.pdbx_seq_one_letter_code
_entity_poly.pdbx_strand_id
1 'polypeptide(L)'
;MFKKLVSRLPFSPSLISELGAYANKLRSEEASRKTGLILTAFALVAQSWIVFIPPESANAAHPSDLINGGVYTKSALLASWDNNTQGFRELAEGAGISRDDLKNSREGEVTSRTNGRDSGWLSWGRISRGGSSSQETHVKIGSQSIYIHALSYFDTGNNLYGNGSHYPAFIGTTSGGKPFHIIKSCANIGLKELPPREEKIQVCKLSTNTVVAIRESQFDESKYSKNLKDCEPKPAASCSNITVKKIERTRFEFSAKASTANGATISEHIYIIRNKNNQEVERKTIKTNSTTSSLQYDASADGEYKVQVIVNSSLGQLTATDCQSSFIVEPIQRCALNPALPIDDPECQPCPGDPSLWVKDEDCVAQVIRTKDAKNLTSNSDASYQLAKASDRIEYILTAKNIGNAPITLDLTDNLLDTLEYSTLYDRGGGELDEVTKVLTWPNISLGPNEQRTLSYVVQVDSDISAMPQGQSNPVSYDCRMTNTFGDTVHIQVDCPDIKVVEQIIDELPKTGPTENLIFAGIIASVVTFFYFRSRQLNYEVRLIRREWTAGTI
;
A
#
# COMPACT_ATOMS: atom_id res chain seq x y z
N MET A 1 24.19 44.69 -18.61
CA MET A 1 25.59 44.37 -18.23
C MET A 1 26.05 43.06 -18.82
N PHE A 2 25.44 41.91 -18.49
CA PHE A 2 25.90 40.57 -18.86
C PHE A 2 26.45 40.41 -20.30
N LYS A 3 25.63 40.61 -21.34
CA LYS A 3 26.07 40.55 -22.75
C LYS A 3 27.22 41.50 -23.13
N LYS A 4 27.37 42.63 -22.44
CA LYS A 4 28.42 43.64 -22.67
C LYS A 4 29.72 43.33 -21.91
N LEU A 5 29.61 42.49 -20.88
CA LEU A 5 30.74 41.81 -20.21
C LEU A 5 31.24 40.69 -21.12
N VAL A 6 30.32 39.84 -21.60
CA VAL A 6 30.60 38.73 -22.54
C VAL A 6 31.24 39.23 -23.83
N SER A 7 30.67 40.26 -24.48
CA SER A 7 31.25 40.86 -25.70
C SER A 7 32.55 41.65 -25.49
N ARG A 8 33.07 41.73 -24.26
CA ARG A 8 34.37 42.34 -23.92
C ARG A 8 35.36 41.35 -23.29
N LEU A 9 34.98 40.08 -23.11
CA LEU A 9 35.89 38.99 -22.71
C LEU A 9 37.18 38.94 -23.56
N PRO A 10 37.17 39.20 -24.90
CA PRO A 10 38.39 39.17 -25.70
C PRO A 10 39.47 40.20 -25.31
N PHE A 11 39.10 41.23 -24.55
CA PHE A 11 40.00 42.34 -24.18
C PHE A 11 40.37 42.36 -22.69
N SER A 12 39.95 41.37 -21.90
CA SER A 12 40.32 41.23 -20.48
C SER A 12 40.41 39.76 -20.06
N PRO A 13 41.56 39.10 -20.28
CA PRO A 13 41.70 37.64 -20.09
C PRO A 13 41.40 37.14 -18.67
N SER A 14 41.54 37.99 -17.65
CA SER A 14 41.34 37.64 -16.24
C SER A 14 39.88 37.46 -15.83
N LEU A 15 38.91 38.14 -16.45
CA LEU A 15 37.48 37.97 -16.11
C LEU A 15 36.88 36.65 -16.61
N ILE A 16 37.54 35.98 -17.56
CA ILE A 16 37.10 34.69 -18.10
C ILE A 16 37.13 33.60 -17.00
N SER A 17 38.11 33.65 -16.09
CA SER A 17 38.27 32.65 -15.03
C SER A 17 37.20 32.75 -13.94
N GLU A 18 36.85 33.97 -13.50
CA GLU A 18 35.93 34.18 -12.38
C GLU A 18 34.46 33.85 -12.74
N LEU A 19 34.02 34.20 -13.96
CA LEU A 19 32.65 33.87 -14.41
C LEU A 19 32.45 32.35 -14.56
N GLY A 20 33.46 31.66 -15.09
CA GLY A 20 33.48 30.20 -15.17
C GLY A 20 33.44 29.54 -13.80
N ALA A 21 34.19 30.08 -12.83
CA ALA A 21 34.19 29.59 -11.45
C ALA A 21 32.81 29.69 -10.78
N TYR A 22 32.10 30.82 -10.93
CA TYR A 22 30.79 31.02 -10.29
C TYR A 22 29.69 30.12 -10.89
N ALA A 23 29.62 30.00 -12.21
CA ALA A 23 28.64 29.14 -12.88
C ALA A 23 28.91 27.63 -12.65
N ASN A 24 30.18 27.22 -12.56
CA ASN A 24 30.54 25.85 -12.21
C ASN A 24 30.17 25.52 -10.75
N LYS A 25 30.37 26.46 -9.81
CA LYS A 25 30.09 26.24 -8.37
C LYS A 25 28.60 26.02 -8.08
N LEU A 26 27.71 26.81 -8.69
CA LEU A 26 26.27 26.64 -8.54
C LEU A 26 25.72 25.36 -9.19
N ARG A 27 26.46 24.78 -10.14
CA ARG A 27 26.08 23.52 -10.82
C ARG A 27 26.71 22.28 -10.20
N SER A 28 27.84 22.41 -9.49
CA SER A 28 28.50 21.30 -8.79
C SER A 28 27.78 20.88 -7.51
N GLU A 29 27.08 21.79 -6.82
CA GLU A 29 26.45 21.53 -5.52
C GLU A 29 25.08 20.81 -5.60
N GLU A 30 24.39 20.82 -6.75
CA GLU A 30 23.15 20.03 -6.92
C GLU A 30 23.45 18.54 -7.16
N ALA A 31 24.50 18.23 -7.93
CA ALA A 31 24.89 16.86 -8.25
C ALA A 31 25.56 16.15 -7.05
N SER A 32 26.44 16.83 -6.31
CA SER A 32 27.11 16.26 -5.14
C SER A 32 26.12 15.86 -4.04
N ARG A 33 25.07 16.67 -3.82
CA ARG A 33 23.99 16.37 -2.87
C ARG A 33 23.17 15.11 -3.22
N LYS A 34 23.05 14.74 -4.49
CA LYS A 34 22.36 13.49 -4.90
C LYS A 34 23.30 12.29 -4.98
N THR A 35 24.54 12.47 -5.43
CA THR A 35 25.50 11.36 -5.58
C THR A 35 26.02 10.84 -4.24
N GLY A 36 26.21 11.72 -3.25
CA GLY A 36 26.71 11.33 -1.92
C GLY A 36 25.81 10.33 -1.19
N LEU A 37 24.51 10.33 -1.45
CA LEU A 37 23.54 9.44 -0.81
C LEU A 37 23.58 7.99 -1.36
N ILE A 38 24.06 7.81 -2.59
CA ILE A 38 24.00 6.53 -3.32
C ILE A 38 25.26 5.68 -3.05
N LEU A 39 26.42 6.31 -2.92
CA LEU A 39 27.71 5.63 -2.68
C LEU A 39 27.76 4.92 -1.31
N THR A 40 27.16 5.49 -0.27
CA THR A 40 27.13 4.91 1.07
C THR A 40 26.37 3.58 1.12
N ALA A 41 25.36 3.39 0.27
CA ALA A 41 24.58 2.15 0.23
C ALA A 41 25.36 0.97 -0.38
N PHE A 42 26.20 1.21 -1.40
CA PHE A 42 26.99 0.16 -2.04
C PHE A 42 28.15 -0.35 -1.18
N ALA A 43 28.75 0.51 -0.34
CA ALA A 43 29.87 0.16 0.52
C ALA A 43 29.53 -0.95 1.56
N LEU A 44 28.27 -0.99 2.02
CA LEU A 44 27.80 -1.97 3.00
C LEU A 44 27.60 -3.38 2.42
N VAL A 45 27.31 -3.50 1.12
CA VAL A 45 27.06 -4.80 0.48
C VAL A 45 28.36 -5.57 0.26
N ALA A 46 29.43 -4.87 -0.12
CA ALA A 46 30.72 -5.46 -0.51
C ALA A 46 31.49 -6.17 0.63
N GLN A 47 31.17 -5.88 1.90
CA GLN A 47 31.88 -6.45 3.05
C GLN A 47 31.40 -7.87 3.45
N SER A 48 30.35 -8.40 2.81
CA SER A 48 29.68 -9.62 3.25
C SER A 48 30.13 -10.94 2.57
N TRP A 49 31.15 -10.90 1.70
CA TRP A 49 31.51 -12.01 0.79
C TRP A 49 32.95 -12.57 0.94
N ILE A 50 33.58 -12.50 2.12
CA ILE A 50 34.96 -13.00 2.35
C ILE A 50 35.09 -13.84 3.63
N VAL A 51 34.38 -14.99 3.73
CA VAL A 51 34.65 -16.04 4.75
C VAL A 51 34.52 -17.48 4.21
N PHE A 52 35.58 -17.93 3.53
CA PHE A 52 36.30 -19.24 3.59
C PHE A 52 35.63 -20.64 3.67
N ILE A 53 36.34 -21.59 3.02
CA ILE A 53 36.22 -23.06 2.85
C ILE A 53 37.66 -23.56 2.42
N PRO A 54 38.04 -24.86 2.22
CA PRO A 54 37.43 -26.16 2.61
C PRO A 54 38.19 -27.16 3.57
N PRO A 55 39.09 -28.13 3.20
CA PRO A 55 38.98 -29.53 3.74
C PRO A 55 40.30 -30.28 4.15
N GLU A 56 40.24 -31.60 4.51
CA GLU A 56 41.06 -32.75 3.95
C GLU A 56 40.96 -34.12 4.73
N SER A 57 41.62 -35.20 4.24
CA SER A 57 41.46 -36.64 4.64
C SER A 57 42.66 -37.57 4.30
N ALA A 58 42.86 -38.75 4.94
CA ALA A 58 43.91 -39.74 4.55
C ALA A 58 43.76 -41.23 5.02
N ASN A 59 44.44 -42.14 4.27
CA ASN A 59 44.94 -43.51 4.56
C ASN A 59 44.08 -44.78 4.36
N ALA A 60 44.77 -45.83 3.85
CA ALA A 60 44.25 -47.13 3.42
C ALA A 60 43.80 -48.02 4.60
N ALA A 61 43.09 -49.15 4.45
CA ALA A 61 42.96 -50.12 3.35
C ALA A 61 42.60 -49.61 1.93
N HIS A 62 42.97 -50.37 0.89
CA HIS A 62 42.65 -50.02 -0.49
C HIS A 62 41.18 -50.37 -0.80
N PRO A 63 40.30 -49.39 -1.11
CA PRO A 63 38.86 -49.67 -1.13
C PRO A 63 38.37 -50.56 -2.28
N SER A 64 39.27 -51.08 -3.14
CA SER A 64 38.98 -51.94 -4.30
C SER A 64 38.68 -53.41 -3.94
N ASP A 65 39.16 -53.90 -2.80
CA ASP A 65 39.14 -55.32 -2.49
C ASP A 65 37.72 -55.84 -2.28
N LEU A 66 37.30 -56.90 -2.98
CA LEU A 66 35.97 -57.48 -2.76
C LEU A 66 35.83 -58.03 -1.34
N ILE A 67 36.90 -58.56 -0.76
CA ILE A 67 37.02 -58.77 0.69
C ILE A 67 38.30 -58.06 1.12
N ASN A 68 38.15 -56.96 1.86
CA ASN A 68 39.26 -56.22 2.47
C ASN A 68 40.21 -57.18 3.21
N GLY A 69 41.46 -57.29 2.75
CA GLY A 69 42.48 -58.20 3.28
C GLY A 69 42.51 -59.62 2.70
N GLY A 70 41.62 -59.97 1.76
CA GLY A 70 41.68 -61.21 0.97
C GLY A 70 41.15 -62.50 1.62
N VAL A 71 41.30 -63.61 0.90
CA VAL A 71 40.92 -64.99 1.29
C VAL A 71 41.99 -65.99 0.83
N TYR A 72 42.71 -66.61 1.76
CA TYR A 72 43.95 -67.35 1.43
C TYR A 72 43.80 -68.89 1.35
N THR A 73 42.73 -69.48 1.90
CA THR A 73 42.49 -70.94 1.91
C THR A 73 41.10 -71.27 1.36
N LYS A 74 40.90 -72.46 0.77
CA LYS A 74 39.57 -72.87 0.27
C LYS A 74 38.50 -72.85 1.37
N SER A 75 38.87 -73.18 2.61
CA SER A 75 37.96 -73.09 3.76
C SER A 75 37.51 -71.64 4.02
N ALA A 76 38.45 -70.69 4.00
CA ALA A 76 38.12 -69.26 4.17
C ALA A 76 37.30 -68.69 3.00
N LEU A 77 37.52 -69.16 1.77
CA LEU A 77 36.69 -68.81 0.61
C LEU A 77 35.24 -69.29 0.78
N LEU A 78 35.04 -70.57 1.14
CA LEU A 78 33.70 -71.12 1.37
C LEU A 78 33.01 -70.48 2.58
N ALA A 79 33.73 -70.23 3.68
CA ALA A 79 33.21 -69.49 4.81
C ALA A 79 32.83 -68.04 4.46
N SER A 80 33.56 -67.39 3.55
CA SER A 80 33.22 -66.04 3.08
C SER A 80 31.97 -66.01 2.20
N TRP A 81 31.72 -67.08 1.44
CA TRP A 81 30.43 -67.29 0.77
C TRP A 81 29.30 -67.54 1.78
N ASP A 82 29.49 -68.45 2.72
CA ASP A 82 28.45 -68.84 3.68
C ASP A 82 28.02 -67.68 4.57
N ASN A 83 28.99 -66.91 5.05
CA ASN A 83 28.76 -65.71 5.87
C ASN A 83 28.44 -64.44 5.05
N ASN A 84 28.46 -64.53 3.71
CA ASN A 84 28.33 -63.37 2.81
C ASN A 84 29.28 -62.21 3.17
N THR A 85 30.54 -62.51 3.48
CA THR A 85 31.52 -61.53 3.97
C THR A 85 31.65 -60.37 2.98
N GLN A 86 31.35 -59.15 3.43
CA GLN A 86 31.34 -57.94 2.59
C GLN A 86 30.43 -58.06 1.33
N GLY A 87 29.42 -58.93 1.37
CA GLY A 87 28.53 -59.19 0.23
C GLY A 87 29.12 -60.14 -0.82
N PHE A 88 30.21 -60.87 -0.52
CA PHE A 88 30.91 -61.71 -1.50
C PHE A 88 30.03 -62.80 -2.15
N ARG A 89 29.03 -63.35 -1.45
CA ARG A 89 28.09 -64.31 -2.05
C ARG A 89 27.25 -63.63 -3.13
N GLU A 90 26.65 -62.48 -2.85
CA GLU A 90 25.88 -61.72 -3.84
C GLU A 90 26.72 -61.37 -5.07
N LEU A 91 27.99 -61.00 -4.87
CA LEU A 91 28.90 -60.68 -5.96
C LEU A 91 29.25 -61.90 -6.81
N ALA A 92 29.51 -63.05 -6.18
CA ALA A 92 29.83 -64.29 -6.88
C ALA A 92 28.60 -64.91 -7.58
N GLU A 93 27.41 -64.84 -6.96
CA GLU A 93 26.13 -65.17 -7.60
C GLU A 93 25.86 -64.26 -8.80
N GLY A 94 26.11 -62.95 -8.67
CA GLY A 94 26.03 -61.98 -9.78
C GLY A 94 27.06 -62.19 -10.89
N ALA A 95 28.18 -62.86 -10.57
CA ALA A 95 29.18 -63.34 -11.54
C ALA A 95 28.81 -64.71 -12.17
N GLY A 96 27.70 -65.33 -11.76
CA GLY A 96 27.28 -66.66 -12.23
C GLY A 96 28.06 -67.83 -11.62
N ILE A 97 28.78 -67.61 -10.52
CA ILE A 97 29.58 -68.61 -9.81
C ILE A 97 28.75 -69.14 -8.64
N SER A 98 28.52 -70.45 -8.57
CA SER A 98 27.82 -71.07 -7.44
C SER A 98 28.77 -71.49 -6.31
N ARG A 99 28.21 -71.79 -5.14
CA ARG A 99 28.95 -72.34 -4.00
C ARG A 99 29.70 -73.63 -4.34
N ASP A 100 29.08 -74.51 -5.13
CA ASP A 100 29.69 -75.78 -5.52
C ASP A 100 30.79 -75.57 -6.57
N ASP A 101 30.69 -74.55 -7.43
CA ASP A 101 31.79 -74.15 -8.32
C ASP A 101 33.01 -73.69 -7.50
N LEU A 102 32.81 -72.90 -6.43
CA LEU A 102 33.88 -72.52 -5.49
C LEU A 102 34.47 -73.74 -4.76
N LYS A 103 33.63 -74.68 -4.32
CA LYS A 103 34.05 -75.93 -3.65
C LYS A 103 34.91 -76.80 -4.58
N ASN A 104 34.53 -76.89 -5.85
CA ASN A 104 35.19 -77.71 -6.86
C ASN A 104 36.38 -77.03 -7.54
N SER A 105 36.56 -75.70 -7.36
CA SER A 105 37.75 -74.97 -7.82
C SER A 105 39.07 -75.59 -7.31
N ARG A 106 40.16 -75.47 -8.06
CA ARG A 106 41.50 -75.88 -7.63
C ARG A 106 42.33 -74.67 -7.20
N GLU A 107 43.23 -74.86 -6.25
CA GLU A 107 44.24 -73.85 -5.95
C GLU A 107 45.31 -73.85 -7.05
N GLY A 108 45.81 -72.66 -7.39
CA GLY A 108 46.86 -72.49 -8.39
C GLY A 108 47.23 -71.02 -8.53
N GLU A 109 47.73 -70.68 -9.71
CA GLU A 109 48.16 -69.32 -10.05
C GLU A 109 47.52 -68.91 -11.38
N VAL A 110 47.11 -67.65 -11.47
CA VAL A 110 46.67 -67.02 -12.71
C VAL A 110 47.60 -65.87 -13.06
N THR A 111 47.99 -65.80 -14.32
CA THR A 111 48.71 -64.65 -14.86
C THR A 111 47.70 -63.60 -15.32
N SER A 112 48.03 -62.32 -15.16
CA SER A 112 47.20 -61.19 -15.63
C SER A 112 46.99 -61.16 -17.14
N ARG A 113 47.82 -61.94 -17.87
CA ARG A 113 47.82 -62.11 -19.32
C ARG A 113 47.79 -63.60 -19.64
N THR A 114 47.07 -64.01 -20.70
CA THR A 114 46.98 -65.42 -21.10
C THR A 114 47.95 -65.76 -22.24
N ASN A 115 48.18 -64.82 -23.16
CA ASN A 115 49.22 -64.93 -24.19
C ASN A 115 49.77 -63.54 -24.56
N GLY A 116 51.10 -63.39 -24.54
CA GLY A 116 51.80 -62.15 -24.94
C GLY A 116 51.29 -60.91 -24.20
N ARG A 117 50.80 -59.91 -24.95
CA ARG A 117 50.30 -58.62 -24.45
C ARG A 117 48.78 -58.52 -24.37
N ASP A 118 48.06 -59.64 -24.28
CA ASP A 118 46.60 -59.60 -24.09
C ASP A 118 46.19 -58.96 -22.74
N SER A 119 44.89 -58.72 -22.59
CA SER A 119 44.26 -58.21 -21.36
C SER A 119 43.89 -59.31 -20.36
N GLY A 120 44.18 -60.58 -20.68
CA GLY A 120 43.96 -61.76 -19.85
C GLY A 120 42.54 -61.95 -19.32
N TRP A 121 42.29 -61.43 -18.13
CA TRP A 121 41.07 -61.64 -17.34
C TRP A 121 40.41 -60.32 -16.98
N LEU A 122 39.09 -60.32 -16.82
CA LEU A 122 38.32 -59.19 -16.28
C LEU A 122 38.21 -59.34 -14.76
N SER A 123 38.97 -58.52 -14.03
CA SER A 123 38.98 -58.44 -12.57
C SER A 123 37.88 -57.53 -12.06
N TRP A 124 37.13 -58.01 -11.07
CA TRP A 124 36.06 -57.30 -10.38
C TRP A 124 36.61 -56.67 -9.09
N GLY A 125 36.46 -55.36 -8.95
CA GLY A 125 36.88 -54.59 -7.78
C GLY A 125 35.87 -53.50 -7.40
N ARG A 126 35.90 -53.03 -6.16
CA ARG A 126 34.97 -52.04 -5.60
C ARG A 126 35.24 -50.59 -6.02
N ILE A 127 36.38 -50.31 -6.64
CA ILE A 127 36.70 -48.97 -7.17
C ILE A 127 37.23 -49.07 -8.60
N SER A 128 37.02 -47.98 -9.34
CA SER A 128 37.66 -47.71 -10.62
C SER A 128 39.19 -47.72 -10.51
N ARG A 129 39.86 -48.36 -11.47
CA ARG A 129 41.31 -48.30 -11.67
C ARG A 129 41.70 -47.69 -13.02
N GLY A 130 40.75 -47.50 -13.94
CA GLY A 130 41.03 -46.91 -15.25
C GLY A 130 39.90 -46.04 -15.80
N GLY A 131 40.25 -45.02 -16.57
CA GLY A 131 39.29 -44.19 -17.30
C GLY A 131 38.73 -44.89 -18.54
N SER A 132 37.94 -44.18 -19.34
CA SER A 132 37.29 -44.70 -20.56
C SER A 132 38.25 -45.25 -21.64
N SER A 133 39.53 -44.90 -21.60
CA SER A 133 40.59 -45.50 -22.43
C SER A 133 40.97 -46.93 -22.04
N SER A 134 40.52 -47.43 -20.88
CA SER A 134 40.87 -48.75 -20.32
C SER A 134 39.82 -49.84 -20.54
N GLN A 135 38.70 -49.51 -21.20
CA GLN A 135 37.52 -50.38 -21.34
C GLN A 135 36.92 -50.85 -20.00
N GLU A 136 37.21 -50.16 -18.89
CA GLU A 136 36.55 -50.40 -17.61
C GLU A 136 35.04 -50.14 -17.71
N THR A 137 34.26 -51.03 -17.11
CA THR A 137 32.81 -50.90 -16.94
C THR A 137 32.44 -51.07 -15.46
N HIS A 138 31.19 -50.83 -15.10
CA HIS A 138 30.70 -51.11 -13.75
C HIS A 138 29.30 -51.72 -13.78
N VAL A 139 29.03 -52.57 -12.79
CA VAL A 139 27.76 -53.28 -12.59
C VAL A 139 27.26 -53.04 -11.18
N LYS A 140 25.94 -52.98 -11.01
CA LYS A 140 25.32 -52.85 -9.69
C LYS A 140 24.75 -54.21 -9.26
N ILE A 141 25.34 -54.78 -8.21
CA ILE A 141 24.94 -56.06 -7.62
C ILE A 141 24.48 -55.78 -6.18
N GLY A 142 23.21 -56.03 -5.90
CA GLY A 142 22.59 -55.62 -4.63
C GLY A 142 22.69 -54.10 -4.40
N SER A 143 23.26 -53.71 -3.26
CA SER A 143 23.57 -52.32 -2.91
C SER A 143 24.88 -51.81 -3.49
N GLN A 144 25.72 -52.68 -4.06
CA GLN A 144 27.13 -52.45 -4.35
C GLN A 144 27.36 -52.12 -5.83
N SER A 145 28.21 -51.14 -6.11
CA SER A 145 28.75 -50.90 -7.46
C SER A 145 30.13 -51.55 -7.57
N ILE A 146 30.28 -52.48 -8.51
CA ILE A 146 31.54 -53.19 -8.77
C ILE A 146 32.05 -52.77 -10.15
N TYR A 147 33.30 -52.34 -10.19
CA TYR A 147 34.04 -51.98 -11.39
C TYR A 147 34.72 -53.23 -11.94
N ILE A 148 34.72 -53.38 -13.26
CA ILE A 148 35.25 -54.53 -13.98
C ILE A 148 36.23 -54.01 -15.01
N HIS A 149 37.50 -54.41 -14.90
CA HIS A 149 38.58 -53.99 -15.78
C HIS A 149 39.57 -55.13 -16.02
N ALA A 150 40.45 -54.99 -17.02
CA ALA A 150 41.48 -56.00 -17.27
C ALA A 150 42.44 -56.17 -16.07
N LEU A 151 42.76 -57.42 -15.72
CA LEU A 151 43.69 -57.79 -14.66
C LEU A 151 45.12 -57.32 -14.97
N SER A 152 45.46 -57.15 -16.25
CA SER A 152 46.71 -56.53 -16.69
C SER A 152 46.89 -55.07 -16.22
N TYR A 153 45.83 -54.37 -15.79
CA TYR A 153 45.96 -53.04 -15.16
C TYR A 153 46.48 -53.09 -13.71
N PHE A 154 46.72 -54.29 -13.15
CA PHE A 154 47.50 -54.46 -11.93
C PHE A 154 49.00 -54.66 -12.21
N ASP A 155 49.43 -54.79 -13.48
CA ASP A 155 50.85 -54.94 -13.83
C ASP A 155 51.65 -53.66 -13.55
N THR A 156 52.85 -53.81 -12.97
CA THR A 156 53.78 -52.71 -12.71
C THR A 156 55.20 -53.05 -13.12
N GLY A 157 56.03 -52.03 -13.40
CA GLY A 157 57.43 -52.22 -13.77
C GLY A 157 57.60 -53.06 -15.03
N ASN A 158 58.53 -54.02 -15.01
CA ASN A 158 58.84 -54.87 -16.18
C ASN A 158 57.64 -55.70 -16.67
N ASN A 159 56.64 -55.96 -15.82
CA ASN A 159 55.46 -56.75 -16.17
C ASN A 159 54.47 -55.99 -17.09
N LEU A 160 54.57 -54.65 -17.17
CA LEU A 160 53.74 -53.83 -18.09
C LEU A 160 53.93 -54.20 -19.56
N TYR A 161 55.12 -54.68 -19.94
CA TYR A 161 55.51 -54.95 -21.33
C TYR A 161 55.93 -56.39 -21.60
N GLY A 162 56.09 -57.20 -20.54
CA GLY A 162 56.40 -58.64 -20.57
C GLY A 162 55.15 -59.53 -20.46
N ASN A 163 55.32 -60.71 -19.88
CA ASN A 163 54.28 -61.76 -19.82
C ASN A 163 53.19 -61.54 -18.74
N GLY A 164 53.15 -60.36 -18.11
CA GLY A 164 52.21 -60.04 -17.04
C GLY A 164 52.67 -60.45 -15.63
N SER A 165 51.83 -60.17 -14.65
CA SER A 165 52.03 -60.46 -13.24
C SER A 165 51.26 -61.72 -12.82
N HIS A 166 51.77 -62.42 -11.83
CA HIS A 166 51.27 -63.72 -11.38
C HIS A 166 50.55 -63.60 -10.03
N TYR A 167 49.35 -64.17 -9.92
CA TYR A 167 48.47 -64.05 -8.76
C TYR A 167 48.05 -65.43 -8.24
N PRO A 168 48.34 -65.78 -6.98
CA PRO A 168 47.78 -66.95 -6.33
C PRO A 168 46.24 -66.86 -6.27
N ALA A 169 45.56 -67.89 -6.74
CA ALA A 169 44.11 -67.87 -6.94
C ALA A 169 43.44 -69.24 -6.74
N PHE A 170 42.13 -69.20 -6.54
CA PHE A 170 41.25 -70.36 -6.73
C PHE A 170 40.71 -70.32 -8.16
N ILE A 171 40.79 -71.42 -8.90
CA ILE A 171 40.53 -71.47 -10.34
C ILE A 171 39.48 -72.55 -10.61
N GLY A 172 38.41 -72.22 -11.32
CA GLY A 172 37.33 -73.17 -11.60
C GLY A 172 36.56 -72.87 -12.87
N THR A 173 35.51 -73.65 -13.09
CA THR A 173 34.53 -73.47 -14.16
C THR A 173 33.16 -73.39 -13.52
N THR A 174 32.35 -72.43 -13.94
CA THR A 174 30.95 -72.30 -13.51
C THR A 174 30.09 -73.45 -14.06
N SER A 175 28.95 -73.71 -13.42
CA SER A 175 27.92 -74.63 -13.95
C SER A 175 27.50 -74.36 -15.40
N GLY A 176 27.58 -73.10 -15.87
CA GLY A 176 27.35 -72.70 -17.26
C GLY A 176 28.55 -72.88 -18.21
N GLY A 177 29.61 -73.58 -17.79
CA GLY A 177 30.79 -73.88 -18.60
C GLY A 177 31.83 -72.75 -18.72
N LYS A 178 31.62 -71.59 -18.09
CA LYS A 178 32.52 -70.44 -18.20
C LYS A 178 33.65 -70.49 -17.15
N PRO A 179 34.91 -70.23 -17.51
CA PRO A 179 36.03 -70.25 -16.57
C PRO A 179 36.04 -69.01 -15.66
N PHE A 180 36.43 -69.19 -14.39
CA PHE A 180 36.58 -68.11 -13.42
C PHE A 180 37.82 -68.31 -12.53
N HIS A 181 38.23 -67.25 -11.84
CA HIS A 181 39.14 -67.36 -10.70
C HIS A 181 38.79 -66.37 -9.57
N ILE A 182 39.34 -66.60 -8.37
CA ILE A 182 39.27 -65.69 -7.20
C ILE A 182 40.69 -65.42 -6.71
N ILE A 183 41.15 -64.16 -6.73
CA ILE A 183 42.51 -63.77 -6.31
C ILE A 183 42.62 -63.79 -4.78
N LYS A 184 43.63 -64.49 -4.23
CA LYS A 184 43.74 -64.70 -2.78
C LYS A 184 43.95 -63.42 -1.96
N SER A 185 44.62 -62.40 -2.48
CA SER A 185 44.96 -61.19 -1.72
C SER A 185 43.84 -60.16 -1.54
N CYS A 186 42.79 -60.21 -2.36
CA CYS A 186 41.70 -59.21 -2.37
C CYS A 186 40.29 -59.82 -2.57
N ALA A 187 40.21 -61.14 -2.78
CA ALA A 187 39.01 -61.87 -3.21
C ALA A 187 38.38 -61.38 -4.52
N ASN A 188 39.11 -60.60 -5.33
CA ASN A 188 38.61 -60.13 -6.62
C ASN A 188 38.27 -61.31 -7.54
N ILE A 189 37.06 -61.24 -8.13
CA ILE A 189 36.55 -62.23 -9.07
C ILE A 189 37.13 -61.94 -10.45
N GLY A 190 37.69 -62.96 -11.09
CA GLY A 190 38.21 -62.90 -12.46
C GLY A 190 37.33 -63.70 -13.42
N LEU A 191 36.76 -63.04 -14.42
CA LEU A 191 35.98 -63.66 -15.51
C LEU A 191 36.63 -63.43 -16.89
N LYS A 192 36.13 -64.10 -17.92
CA LYS A 192 36.48 -63.83 -19.33
C LYS A 192 35.47 -62.96 -20.08
N GLU A 193 34.28 -62.76 -19.52
CA GLU A 193 33.16 -62.04 -20.14
C GLU A 193 32.44 -61.14 -19.10
N LEU A 194 31.65 -60.17 -19.59
CA LEU A 194 30.81 -59.31 -18.76
C LEU A 194 29.46 -59.96 -18.41
N PRO A 195 28.84 -59.66 -17.25
CA PRO A 195 27.53 -60.18 -16.89
C PRO A 195 26.39 -59.42 -17.62
N PRO A 196 25.23 -60.05 -17.87
CA PRO A 196 24.06 -59.40 -18.50
C PRO A 196 23.43 -58.29 -17.64
N ARG A 197 22.76 -57.32 -18.27
CA ARG A 197 22.03 -56.22 -17.62
C ARG A 197 20.52 -56.39 -17.80
N GLU A 198 19.75 -56.32 -16.71
CA GLU A 198 18.28 -56.34 -16.76
C GLU A 198 17.68 -54.95 -17.09
N GLU A 199 16.65 -54.91 -17.94
CA GLU A 199 15.91 -53.69 -18.31
C GLU A 199 14.58 -53.53 -17.54
N LYS A 200 13.99 -52.33 -17.57
CA LYS A 200 12.75 -51.97 -16.86
C LYS A 200 11.70 -51.37 -17.82
N ILE A 201 10.43 -51.63 -17.55
CA ILE A 201 9.29 -51.04 -18.26
C ILE A 201 8.69 -49.86 -17.49
N GLN A 202 8.02 -48.95 -18.21
CA GLN A 202 7.18 -47.89 -17.61
C GLN A 202 5.72 -48.34 -17.54
N VAL A 203 5.06 -48.08 -16.40
CA VAL A 203 3.63 -48.40 -16.18
C VAL A 203 2.94 -47.33 -15.35
N CYS A 204 1.63 -47.20 -15.51
CA CYS A 204 0.79 -46.38 -14.64
C CYS A 204 0.44 -47.14 -13.35
N LYS A 205 0.69 -46.57 -12.17
CA LYS A 205 0.26 -47.13 -10.88
C LYS A 205 -1.13 -46.62 -10.49
N LEU A 206 -2.13 -47.50 -10.57
CA LEU A 206 -3.56 -47.15 -10.47
C LEU A 206 -3.99 -46.58 -9.12
N SER A 207 -3.29 -46.93 -8.03
CA SER A 207 -3.60 -46.43 -6.68
C SER A 207 -3.14 -44.99 -6.44
N THR A 208 -2.21 -44.46 -7.25
CA THR A 208 -1.62 -43.12 -7.07
C THR A 208 -1.71 -42.24 -8.32
N ASN A 209 -2.18 -42.79 -9.44
CA ASN A 209 -2.18 -42.14 -10.76
C ASN A 209 -0.81 -41.56 -11.15
N THR A 210 0.26 -42.31 -10.86
CA THR A 210 1.65 -41.93 -11.19
C THR A 210 2.32 -42.97 -12.10
N VAL A 211 3.10 -42.49 -13.08
CA VAL A 211 3.95 -43.36 -13.91
C VAL A 211 5.18 -43.79 -13.10
N VAL A 212 5.49 -45.08 -13.10
CA VAL A 212 6.61 -45.69 -12.38
C VAL A 212 7.37 -46.69 -13.26
N ALA A 213 8.64 -46.94 -12.95
CA ALA A 213 9.49 -47.89 -13.67
C ALA A 213 9.74 -49.18 -12.87
N ILE A 214 9.22 -50.31 -13.35
CA ILE A 214 9.28 -51.63 -12.71
C ILE A 214 10.00 -52.65 -13.60
N ARG A 215 10.42 -53.80 -13.05
CA ARG A 215 10.81 -54.95 -13.88
C ARG A 215 9.57 -55.60 -14.49
N GLU A 216 9.66 -56.22 -15.66
CA GLU A 216 8.53 -56.95 -16.27
C GLU A 216 7.96 -58.02 -15.31
N SER A 217 8.83 -58.72 -14.57
CA SER A 217 8.46 -59.70 -13.54
C SER A 217 7.74 -59.14 -12.30
N GLN A 218 7.61 -57.81 -12.19
CA GLN A 218 6.88 -57.12 -11.13
C GLN A 218 5.51 -56.60 -11.62
N PHE A 219 5.16 -56.81 -12.89
CA PHE A 219 3.89 -56.37 -13.44
C PHE A 219 2.72 -57.18 -12.89
N ASP A 220 1.66 -56.47 -12.50
CA ASP A 220 0.44 -57.00 -11.90
C ASP A 220 -0.70 -56.08 -12.35
N GLU A 221 -1.60 -56.60 -13.17
CA GLU A 221 -2.69 -55.85 -13.81
C GLU A 221 -3.69 -55.23 -12.81
N SER A 222 -3.75 -55.75 -11.57
CA SER A 222 -4.58 -55.18 -10.51
C SER A 222 -4.00 -53.91 -9.88
N LYS A 223 -2.69 -53.68 -10.05
CA LYS A 223 -1.94 -52.57 -9.44
C LYS A 223 -1.41 -51.58 -10.48
N TYR A 224 -1.15 -52.07 -11.69
CA TYR A 224 -0.48 -51.34 -12.75
C TYR A 224 -1.18 -51.50 -14.10
N SER A 225 -1.30 -50.40 -14.84
CA SER A 225 -1.67 -50.44 -16.26
C SER A 225 -0.46 -50.19 -17.15
N LYS A 226 -0.37 -50.93 -18.27
CA LYS A 226 0.59 -50.63 -19.35
C LYS A 226 0.17 -49.42 -20.20
N ASN A 227 -1.09 -48.97 -20.09
CA ASN A 227 -1.55 -47.71 -20.67
C ASN A 227 -1.24 -46.54 -19.73
N LEU A 228 -0.29 -45.68 -20.12
CA LEU A 228 0.10 -44.53 -19.31
C LEU A 228 -1.03 -43.48 -19.17
N LYS A 229 -2.01 -43.47 -20.09
CA LYS A 229 -3.16 -42.56 -20.00
C LYS A 229 -4.09 -42.83 -18.83
N ASP A 230 -4.06 -44.04 -18.25
CA ASP A 230 -4.88 -44.36 -17.08
C ASP A 230 -4.43 -43.59 -15.83
N CYS A 231 -3.26 -42.94 -15.90
CA CYS A 231 -2.74 -42.01 -14.89
C CYS A 231 -3.03 -40.53 -15.21
N GLU A 232 -3.70 -40.22 -16.32
CA GLU A 232 -4.14 -38.84 -16.58
C GLU A 232 -5.20 -38.43 -15.54
N PRO A 233 -5.03 -37.29 -14.85
CA PRO A 233 -5.91 -36.91 -13.76
C PRO A 233 -7.30 -36.56 -14.31
N LYS A 234 -8.36 -37.03 -13.64
CA LYS A 234 -9.75 -36.82 -14.10
C LYS A 234 -10.16 -35.35 -14.00
N PRO A 235 -11.00 -34.82 -14.91
CA PRO A 235 -11.58 -33.48 -14.81
C PRO A 235 -12.22 -33.27 -13.44
N ALA A 236 -11.94 -32.13 -12.81
CA ALA A 236 -12.50 -31.77 -11.51
C ALA A 236 -12.89 -30.29 -11.50
N ALA A 237 -14.05 -29.98 -10.93
CA ALA A 237 -14.50 -28.61 -10.74
C ALA A 237 -15.32 -28.50 -9.45
N SER A 238 -15.26 -27.34 -8.80
CA SER A 238 -16.01 -27.06 -7.58
C SER A 238 -16.37 -25.57 -7.49
N CYS A 239 -17.50 -25.29 -6.82
CA CYS A 239 -17.81 -23.94 -6.37
C CYS A 239 -17.08 -23.69 -5.04
N SER A 240 -16.27 -22.64 -4.97
CA SER A 240 -15.25 -22.47 -3.93
C SER A 240 -15.61 -21.44 -2.85
N ASN A 241 -16.27 -20.34 -3.23
CA ASN A 241 -16.63 -19.26 -2.30
C ASN A 241 -17.66 -18.30 -2.94
N ILE A 242 -18.55 -17.69 -2.14
CA ILE A 242 -19.23 -16.44 -2.47
C ILE A 242 -18.99 -15.37 -1.39
N THR A 243 -18.51 -14.21 -1.82
CA THR A 243 -18.31 -13.03 -0.95
C THR A 243 -19.41 -11.99 -1.19
N VAL A 244 -19.92 -11.37 -0.13
CA VAL A 244 -20.89 -10.27 -0.19
C VAL A 244 -20.24 -8.97 0.27
N LYS A 245 -20.46 -7.89 -0.48
CA LYS A 245 -19.98 -6.54 -0.17
C LYS A 245 -21.15 -5.56 -0.24
N LYS A 246 -21.41 -4.84 0.86
CA LYS A 246 -22.37 -3.72 0.90
C LYS A 246 -21.77 -2.53 0.14
N ILE A 247 -22.53 -1.93 -0.77
CA ILE A 247 -22.16 -0.70 -1.49
C ILE A 247 -22.94 0.49 -0.89
N GLU A 248 -24.26 0.34 -0.78
CA GLU A 248 -25.18 1.29 -0.15
C GLU A 248 -26.13 0.52 0.79
N ARG A 249 -27.12 1.19 1.42
CA ARG A 249 -28.07 0.54 2.35
C ARG A 249 -28.78 -0.67 1.71
N THR A 250 -29.23 -0.53 0.47
CA THR A 250 -29.97 -1.54 -0.31
C THR A 250 -29.15 -2.20 -1.41
N ARG A 251 -27.97 -1.66 -1.77
CA ARG A 251 -27.15 -2.15 -2.90
C ARG A 251 -25.99 -3.02 -2.43
N PHE A 252 -25.89 -4.23 -2.98
CA PHE A 252 -24.87 -5.21 -2.65
C PHE A 252 -24.17 -5.73 -3.91
N GLU A 253 -22.89 -6.06 -3.78
CA GLU A 253 -22.08 -6.76 -4.78
C GLU A 253 -21.74 -8.17 -4.27
N PHE A 254 -22.11 -9.17 -5.05
CA PHE A 254 -21.77 -10.57 -4.83
C PHE A 254 -20.61 -10.96 -5.74
N SER A 255 -19.59 -11.63 -5.20
CA SER A 255 -18.44 -12.11 -5.96
C SER A 255 -18.26 -13.61 -5.75
N ALA A 256 -18.48 -14.39 -6.81
CA ALA A 256 -18.36 -15.84 -6.78
C ALA A 256 -16.97 -16.28 -7.26
N LYS A 257 -16.46 -17.35 -6.65
CA LYS A 257 -15.23 -18.04 -7.06
C LYS A 257 -15.50 -19.53 -7.21
N ALA A 258 -14.99 -20.09 -8.29
CA ALA A 258 -14.97 -21.51 -8.59
C ALA A 258 -13.52 -21.96 -8.86
N SER A 259 -13.32 -23.26 -8.94
CA SER A 259 -12.05 -23.86 -9.35
C SER A 259 -12.29 -24.96 -10.38
N THR A 260 -11.35 -25.08 -11.32
CA THR A 260 -11.34 -26.09 -12.38
C THR A 260 -9.94 -26.69 -12.48
N ALA A 261 -9.85 -28.01 -12.64
CA ALA A 261 -8.63 -28.74 -12.88
C ALA A 261 -8.84 -29.79 -13.97
N ASN A 262 -7.74 -30.22 -14.59
CA ASN A 262 -7.67 -31.36 -15.50
C ASN A 262 -8.69 -31.32 -16.66
N GLY A 263 -8.87 -30.13 -17.27
CA GLY A 263 -9.74 -29.96 -18.43
C GLY A 263 -11.24 -29.76 -18.14
N ALA A 264 -11.66 -29.68 -16.87
CA ALA A 264 -13.00 -29.22 -16.55
C ALA A 264 -13.18 -27.75 -16.95
N THR A 265 -14.37 -27.39 -17.44
CA THR A 265 -14.70 -26.02 -17.91
C THR A 265 -15.95 -25.49 -17.22
N ILE A 266 -16.08 -24.16 -17.14
CA ILE A 266 -17.27 -23.45 -16.64
C ILE A 266 -18.02 -22.86 -17.84
N SER A 267 -19.34 -22.72 -17.71
CA SER A 267 -20.24 -22.14 -18.73
C SER A 267 -21.01 -20.92 -18.23
N GLU A 268 -21.48 -20.95 -16.98
CA GLU A 268 -22.24 -19.86 -16.36
C GLU A 268 -22.28 -19.97 -14.84
N HIS A 269 -22.55 -18.84 -14.19
CA HIS A 269 -22.85 -18.73 -12.76
C HIS A 269 -24.31 -18.28 -12.58
N ILE A 270 -25.07 -19.00 -11.76
CA ILE A 270 -26.47 -18.70 -11.45
C ILE A 270 -26.52 -18.23 -9.99
N TYR A 271 -26.81 -16.95 -9.79
CA TYR A 271 -27.07 -16.36 -8.48
C TYR A 271 -28.55 -16.47 -8.16
N ILE A 272 -28.85 -16.90 -6.94
CA ILE A 272 -30.21 -17.01 -6.41
C ILE A 272 -30.25 -16.27 -5.08
N ILE A 273 -31.08 -15.22 -5.00
CA ILE A 273 -31.28 -14.42 -3.80
C ILE A 273 -32.63 -14.80 -3.18
N ARG A 274 -32.64 -15.05 -1.88
CA ARG A 274 -33.83 -15.39 -1.09
C ARG A 274 -34.00 -14.45 0.08
N ASN A 275 -35.25 -14.10 0.41
CA ASN A 275 -35.58 -13.32 1.60
C ASN A 275 -35.60 -14.18 2.89
N LYS A 276 -35.89 -13.57 4.04
CA LYS A 276 -36.03 -14.25 5.34
C LYS A 276 -37.02 -15.42 5.36
N ASN A 277 -38.04 -15.41 4.50
CA ASN A 277 -39.03 -16.49 4.36
C ASN A 277 -38.51 -17.64 3.47
N ASN A 278 -37.22 -17.62 3.09
CA ASN A 278 -36.60 -18.46 2.05
C ASN A 278 -37.28 -18.37 0.67
N GLN A 279 -38.10 -17.36 0.40
CA GLN A 279 -38.70 -17.14 -0.93
C GLN A 279 -37.65 -16.57 -1.87
N GLU A 280 -37.55 -17.13 -3.08
CA GLU A 280 -36.70 -16.61 -4.15
C GLU A 280 -37.23 -15.25 -4.63
N VAL A 281 -36.41 -14.21 -4.51
CA VAL A 281 -36.76 -12.83 -4.88
C VAL A 281 -36.05 -12.36 -6.14
N GLU A 282 -34.91 -12.97 -6.50
CA GLU A 282 -34.17 -12.69 -7.74
C GLU A 282 -33.37 -13.93 -8.14
N ARG A 283 -33.28 -14.19 -9.44
CA ARG A 283 -32.41 -15.20 -10.05
C ARG A 283 -31.71 -14.60 -11.25
N LYS A 284 -30.38 -14.57 -11.24
CA LYS A 284 -29.57 -14.03 -12.34
C LYS A 284 -28.53 -15.02 -12.83
N THR A 285 -28.47 -15.21 -14.14
CA THR A 285 -27.45 -16.03 -14.80
C THR A 285 -26.42 -15.15 -15.50
N ILE A 286 -25.15 -15.31 -15.12
CA ILE A 286 -23.99 -14.68 -15.76
C ILE A 286 -23.29 -15.75 -16.62
N LYS A 287 -23.45 -15.66 -17.94
CA LYS A 287 -22.81 -16.58 -18.90
C LYS A 287 -21.34 -16.20 -19.08
N THR A 288 -20.44 -17.03 -18.58
CA THR A 288 -18.99 -16.82 -18.60
C THR A 288 -18.25 -18.13 -18.34
N ASN A 289 -17.12 -18.31 -19.01
CA ASN A 289 -16.19 -19.42 -18.78
C ASN A 289 -15.11 -19.12 -17.72
N SER A 290 -15.12 -17.92 -17.15
CA SER A 290 -14.24 -17.52 -16.06
C SER A 290 -14.46 -18.36 -14.80
N THR A 291 -13.42 -18.55 -13.98
CA THR A 291 -13.52 -19.10 -12.62
C THR A 291 -14.05 -18.09 -11.59
N THR A 292 -14.32 -16.85 -12.01
CA THR A 292 -14.88 -15.79 -11.19
C THR A 292 -15.99 -15.04 -11.91
N SER A 293 -16.97 -14.57 -11.17
CA SER A 293 -18.01 -13.66 -11.65
C SER A 293 -18.51 -12.76 -10.51
N SER A 294 -19.21 -11.69 -10.87
CA SER A 294 -19.90 -10.83 -9.91
C SER A 294 -21.29 -10.43 -10.38
N LEU A 295 -22.13 -10.04 -9.42
CA LEU A 295 -23.48 -9.54 -9.61
C LEU A 295 -23.74 -8.39 -8.63
N GLN A 296 -24.31 -7.29 -9.10
CA GLN A 296 -24.89 -6.27 -8.24
C GLN A 296 -26.39 -6.52 -8.06
N TYR A 297 -26.90 -6.29 -6.86
CA TYR A 297 -28.29 -6.49 -6.48
C TYR A 297 -28.78 -5.32 -5.62
N ASP A 298 -29.91 -4.74 -6.02
CA ASP A 298 -30.64 -3.73 -5.25
C ASP A 298 -31.83 -4.38 -4.54
N ALA A 299 -31.78 -4.45 -3.22
CA ALA A 299 -32.83 -5.02 -2.39
C ALA A 299 -34.03 -4.07 -2.27
N SER A 300 -35.24 -4.59 -2.48
CA SER A 300 -36.49 -3.82 -2.46
C SER A 300 -37.12 -3.65 -1.07
N ALA A 301 -36.68 -4.40 -0.07
CA ALA A 301 -37.23 -4.38 1.28
C ALA A 301 -36.15 -4.61 2.35
N ASP A 302 -36.47 -4.22 3.58
CA ASP A 302 -35.59 -4.36 4.72
C ASP A 302 -35.66 -5.77 5.33
N GLY A 303 -34.57 -6.23 5.95
CA GLY A 303 -34.47 -7.52 6.64
C GLY A 303 -33.35 -8.44 6.14
N GLU A 304 -33.44 -9.71 6.51
CA GLU A 304 -32.43 -10.73 6.20
C GLU A 304 -32.64 -11.33 4.80
N TYR A 305 -31.51 -11.56 4.12
CA TYR A 305 -31.42 -12.20 2.82
C TYR A 305 -30.31 -13.25 2.79
N LYS A 306 -30.46 -14.24 1.91
CA LYS A 306 -29.46 -15.26 1.59
C LYS A 306 -29.16 -15.21 0.11
N VAL A 307 -27.89 -15.29 -0.26
CA VAL A 307 -27.44 -15.47 -1.64
C VAL A 307 -26.77 -16.83 -1.78
N GLN A 308 -27.14 -17.57 -2.82
CA GLN A 308 -26.51 -18.81 -3.25
C GLN A 308 -26.00 -18.64 -4.67
N VAL A 309 -24.82 -19.18 -4.98
CA VAL A 309 -24.36 -19.36 -6.35
C VAL A 309 -24.28 -20.85 -6.73
N ILE A 310 -24.71 -21.13 -7.95
CA ILE A 310 -24.57 -22.43 -8.62
C ILE A 310 -23.68 -22.20 -9.84
N VAL A 311 -22.66 -23.04 -10.02
CA VAL A 311 -21.71 -22.95 -11.14
C VAL A 311 -21.96 -24.11 -12.09
N ASN A 312 -22.34 -23.81 -13.33
CA ASN A 312 -22.58 -24.83 -14.36
C ASN A 312 -21.26 -25.16 -15.05
N SER A 313 -20.80 -26.39 -14.90
CA SER A 313 -19.53 -26.91 -15.43
C SER A 313 -19.73 -28.06 -16.41
N SER A 314 -18.65 -28.50 -17.07
CA SER A 314 -18.64 -29.73 -17.86
C SER A 314 -18.91 -31.01 -17.05
N LEU A 315 -18.94 -30.94 -15.71
CA LEU A 315 -19.30 -32.02 -14.79
C LEU A 315 -20.73 -31.88 -14.24
N GLY A 316 -21.50 -30.89 -14.71
CA GLY A 316 -22.84 -30.57 -14.22
C GLY A 316 -22.88 -29.35 -13.30
N GLN A 317 -23.97 -29.22 -12.55
CA GLN A 317 -24.22 -28.10 -11.64
C GLN A 317 -23.48 -28.28 -10.32
N LEU A 318 -22.71 -27.28 -9.91
CA LEU A 318 -21.88 -27.30 -8.70
C LEU A 318 -22.40 -26.27 -7.70
N THR A 319 -22.57 -26.68 -6.45
CA THR A 319 -22.85 -25.78 -5.31
C THR A 319 -22.21 -26.35 -4.06
N ALA A 320 -21.98 -25.51 -3.06
CA ALA A 320 -21.33 -25.84 -1.80
C ALA A 320 -21.85 -24.94 -0.68
N THR A 321 -21.62 -25.28 0.58
CA THR A 321 -21.92 -24.41 1.72
C THR A 321 -21.19 -23.08 1.61
N ASP A 322 -19.92 -23.09 1.20
CA ASP A 322 -19.10 -21.88 0.99
C ASP A 322 -19.57 -21.02 -0.20
N CYS A 323 -20.44 -21.56 -1.05
CA CYS A 323 -21.13 -20.84 -2.12
C CYS A 323 -22.53 -20.37 -1.71
N GLN A 324 -22.77 -20.25 -0.40
CA GLN A 324 -23.91 -19.59 0.21
C GLN A 324 -23.41 -18.54 1.20
N SER A 325 -24.10 -17.40 1.25
CA SER A 325 -23.82 -16.34 2.23
C SER A 325 -25.11 -15.61 2.60
N SER A 326 -25.07 -14.83 3.68
CA SER A 326 -26.22 -14.08 4.20
C SER A 326 -25.87 -12.60 4.31
N PHE A 327 -26.85 -11.73 4.12
CA PHE A 327 -26.70 -10.28 4.28
C PHE A 327 -27.98 -9.66 4.84
N ILE A 328 -27.85 -8.47 5.41
CA ILE A 328 -28.94 -7.76 6.09
C ILE A 328 -29.10 -6.39 5.47
N VAL A 329 -30.34 -6.06 5.09
CA VAL A 329 -30.76 -4.72 4.72
C VAL A 329 -31.33 -4.06 5.97
N GLU A 330 -30.56 -3.15 6.57
CA GLU A 330 -30.97 -2.48 7.81
C GLU A 330 -32.15 -1.54 7.56
N PRO A 331 -33.14 -1.47 8.46
CA PRO A 331 -34.25 -0.53 8.34
C PRO A 331 -33.76 0.91 8.38
N ILE A 332 -34.49 1.81 7.70
CA ILE A 332 -34.22 3.25 7.74
C ILE A 332 -34.38 3.73 9.18
N GLN A 333 -33.28 4.18 9.80
CA GLN A 333 -33.32 4.87 11.08
C GLN A 333 -34.07 6.20 10.91
N ARG A 334 -35.01 6.46 11.81
CA ARG A 334 -35.87 7.65 11.78
C ARG A 334 -35.43 8.68 12.82
N CYS A 335 -35.76 9.93 12.56
CA CYS A 335 -35.50 11.00 13.51
C CYS A 335 -36.34 10.80 14.79
N ALA A 336 -35.71 10.96 15.96
CA ALA A 336 -36.40 10.81 17.25
C ALA A 336 -37.46 11.90 17.47
N LEU A 337 -37.17 13.14 17.05
CA LEU A 337 -38.05 14.31 17.22
C LEU A 337 -39.11 14.41 16.12
N ASN A 338 -38.88 13.81 14.96
CA ASN A 338 -39.86 13.75 13.86
C ASN A 338 -39.76 12.41 13.10
N PRO A 339 -40.51 11.37 13.50
CA PRO A 339 -40.41 10.03 12.92
C PRO A 339 -40.72 9.91 11.41
N ALA A 340 -41.25 10.96 10.77
CA ALA A 340 -41.41 10.99 9.32
C ALA A 340 -40.05 11.10 8.58
N LEU A 341 -39.06 11.74 9.20
CA LEU A 341 -37.75 12.01 8.60
C LEU A 341 -36.76 10.84 8.80
N PRO A 342 -35.88 10.56 7.82
CA PRO A 342 -34.65 9.81 8.05
C PRO A 342 -33.74 10.46 9.11
N ILE A 343 -32.85 9.69 9.72
CA ILE A 343 -31.88 10.21 10.71
C ILE A 343 -30.78 11.09 10.09
N ASP A 344 -30.52 10.91 8.79
CA ASP A 344 -29.54 11.65 7.98
C ASP A 344 -30.16 12.86 7.25
N ASP A 345 -31.45 13.13 7.48
CA ASP A 345 -32.11 14.33 6.97
C ASP A 345 -31.54 15.59 7.65
N PRO A 346 -31.18 16.66 6.91
CA PRO A 346 -30.71 17.92 7.50
C PRO A 346 -31.69 18.57 8.48
N GLU A 347 -32.98 18.25 8.39
CA GLU A 347 -34.00 18.72 9.32
C GLU A 347 -34.10 17.83 10.57
N CYS A 348 -33.45 16.67 10.62
CA CYS A 348 -33.34 15.84 11.83
C CYS A 348 -32.34 16.42 12.84
N GLN A 349 -32.66 17.58 13.38
CA GLN A 349 -31.89 18.26 14.41
C GLN A 349 -32.81 18.86 15.49
N PRO A 350 -32.34 18.91 16.75
CA PRO A 350 -33.05 19.60 17.82
C PRO A 350 -33.13 21.11 17.60
N CYS A 351 -34.10 21.75 18.25
CA CYS A 351 -34.11 23.19 18.39
C CYS A 351 -32.88 23.66 19.22
N PRO A 352 -32.13 24.69 18.78
CA PRO A 352 -30.88 25.07 19.47
C PRO A 352 -31.02 25.52 20.93
N GLY A 353 -32.18 26.07 21.31
CA GLY A 353 -32.48 26.52 22.68
C GLY A 353 -33.16 25.46 23.56
N ASP A 354 -33.84 24.49 22.96
CA ASP A 354 -34.48 23.37 23.67
C ASP A 354 -34.28 22.04 22.90
N PRO A 355 -33.37 21.16 23.37
CA PRO A 355 -33.12 19.88 22.73
C PRO A 355 -34.29 18.89 22.67
N SER A 356 -35.40 19.17 23.38
CA SER A 356 -36.62 18.35 23.34
C SER A 356 -37.55 18.72 22.18
N LEU A 357 -37.39 19.90 21.58
CA LEU A 357 -38.17 20.38 20.45
C LEU A 357 -37.47 20.10 19.12
N TRP A 358 -38.25 19.91 18.06
CA TRP A 358 -37.74 19.85 16.68
C TRP A 358 -37.36 21.26 16.17
N VAL A 359 -36.38 21.38 15.28
CA VAL A 359 -35.93 22.68 14.75
C VAL A 359 -36.98 23.47 13.95
N LYS A 360 -38.06 22.80 13.52
CA LYS A 360 -39.24 23.41 12.87
C LYS A 360 -40.51 23.30 13.72
N ASP A 361 -40.36 23.04 15.01
CA ASP A 361 -41.48 23.13 15.95
C ASP A 361 -42.00 24.58 16.04
N GLU A 362 -43.30 24.76 16.29
CA GLU A 362 -43.91 26.09 16.42
C GLU A 362 -43.37 26.83 17.66
N ASP A 363 -42.91 26.09 18.68
CA ASP A 363 -42.25 26.64 19.87
C ASP A 363 -40.73 26.88 19.67
N CYS A 364 -40.16 26.47 18.52
CA CYS A 364 -38.77 26.75 18.14
C CYS A 364 -38.64 28.11 17.41
N VAL A 365 -38.99 29.19 18.10
CA VAL A 365 -38.95 30.56 17.57
C VAL A 365 -37.97 31.46 18.31
N ALA A 366 -37.49 32.51 17.64
CA ALA A 366 -36.62 33.52 18.23
C ALA A 366 -37.46 34.68 18.81
N GLN A 367 -37.05 35.22 19.95
CA GLN A 367 -37.75 36.34 20.59
C GLN A 367 -36.72 37.29 21.20
N VAL A 368 -36.57 38.50 20.65
CA VAL A 368 -35.57 39.47 21.11
C VAL A 368 -36.21 40.53 22.00
N ILE A 369 -35.75 40.64 23.24
CA ILE A 369 -36.00 41.80 24.11
C ILE A 369 -34.87 42.82 23.94
N ARG A 370 -35.22 44.11 24.10
CA ARG A 370 -34.29 45.24 23.98
C ARG A 370 -34.47 46.14 25.20
N THR A 371 -33.36 46.61 25.77
CA THR A 371 -33.34 47.57 26.87
C THR A 371 -32.32 48.68 26.60
N LYS A 372 -32.53 49.85 27.20
CA LYS A 372 -31.67 51.02 27.00
C LYS A 372 -31.40 51.76 28.32
N ASP A 373 -30.13 52.06 28.56
CA ASP A 373 -29.65 52.86 29.69
C ASP A 373 -28.84 54.07 29.17
N ALA A 374 -28.61 55.08 30.02
CA ALA A 374 -27.70 56.17 29.69
C ALA A 374 -26.86 56.64 30.89
N LYS A 375 -25.60 56.97 30.62
CA LYS A 375 -24.61 57.36 31.61
C LYS A 375 -23.92 58.65 31.19
N ASN A 376 -23.95 59.67 32.04
CA ASN A 376 -23.12 60.85 31.89
C ASN A 376 -21.68 60.48 32.30
N LEU A 377 -20.77 60.43 31.32
CA LEU A 377 -19.36 60.10 31.51
C LEU A 377 -18.58 61.23 32.18
N THR A 378 -19.03 62.48 32.03
CA THR A 378 -18.40 63.65 32.66
C THR A 378 -18.64 63.66 34.17
N SER A 379 -19.88 63.41 34.60
CA SER A 379 -20.24 63.33 36.03
C SER A 379 -20.14 61.91 36.62
N ASN A 380 -19.88 60.90 35.78
CA ASN A 380 -19.85 59.47 36.11
C ASN A 380 -21.11 58.99 36.86
N SER A 381 -22.29 59.24 36.28
CA SER A 381 -23.59 58.95 36.88
C SER A 381 -24.66 58.60 35.83
N ASP A 382 -25.84 58.17 36.27
CA ASP A 382 -27.00 57.96 35.37
C ASP A 382 -27.47 59.30 34.79
N ALA A 383 -27.50 59.39 33.46
CA ALA A 383 -27.85 60.63 32.76
C ALA A 383 -29.35 60.96 32.89
N SER A 384 -30.20 59.96 33.11
CA SER A 384 -31.67 60.10 33.17
C SER A 384 -32.15 60.93 34.37
N TYR A 385 -31.30 61.05 35.39
CA TYR A 385 -31.59 61.78 36.63
C TYR A 385 -30.75 63.06 36.81
N GLN A 386 -29.98 63.46 35.80
CA GLN A 386 -29.15 64.67 35.85
C GLN A 386 -29.44 65.62 34.69
N LEU A 387 -29.33 66.92 34.97
CA LEU A 387 -29.34 67.96 33.95
C LEU A 387 -27.99 67.94 33.22
N ALA A 388 -28.01 67.52 31.95
CA ALA A 388 -26.82 67.45 31.10
C ALA A 388 -26.41 68.86 30.64
N LYS A 389 -25.11 69.15 30.75
CA LYS A 389 -24.55 70.48 30.49
C LYS A 389 -23.78 70.52 29.18
N ALA A 390 -23.51 71.73 28.69
CA ALA A 390 -22.69 71.94 27.51
C ALA A 390 -21.35 71.19 27.62
N SER A 391 -20.97 70.46 26.56
CA SER A 391 -19.81 69.54 26.51
C SER A 391 -19.88 68.28 27.38
N ASP A 392 -20.99 67.95 28.05
CA ASP A 392 -21.13 66.66 28.71
C ASP A 392 -21.13 65.51 27.70
N ARG A 393 -20.49 64.39 28.07
CA ARG A 393 -20.49 63.17 27.25
C ARG A 393 -21.49 62.17 27.82
N ILE A 394 -22.49 61.83 27.03
CA ILE A 394 -23.51 60.85 27.39
C ILE A 394 -23.24 59.57 26.61
N GLU A 395 -22.92 58.50 27.32
CA GLU A 395 -22.92 57.14 26.78
C GLU A 395 -24.34 56.59 26.86
N TYR A 396 -24.89 56.17 25.72
CA TYR A 396 -26.11 55.36 25.67
C TYR A 396 -25.71 53.89 25.52
N ILE A 397 -26.28 53.04 26.37
CA ILE A 397 -25.99 51.60 26.42
C ILE A 397 -27.24 50.86 25.96
N LEU A 398 -27.10 50.00 24.94
CA LEU A 398 -28.17 49.30 24.27
C LEU A 398 -27.94 47.81 24.46
N THR A 399 -28.88 47.10 25.07
CA THR A 399 -28.78 45.64 25.23
C THR A 399 -29.90 44.94 24.48
N ALA A 400 -29.56 44.02 23.60
CA ALA A 400 -30.49 43.12 22.94
C ALA A 400 -30.23 41.68 23.40
N LYS A 401 -31.26 40.95 23.82
CA LYS A 401 -31.16 39.55 24.27
C LYS A 401 -32.21 38.70 23.58
N ASN A 402 -31.80 37.57 23.00
CA ASN A 402 -32.72 36.57 22.50
C ASN A 402 -33.14 35.66 23.67
N ILE A 403 -34.42 35.69 24.03
CA ILE A 403 -35.05 34.82 25.04
C ILE A 403 -35.82 33.65 24.42
N GLY A 404 -35.85 33.55 23.08
CA GLY A 404 -36.45 32.44 22.34
C GLY A 404 -35.49 31.27 22.12
N ASN A 405 -36.03 30.20 21.55
CA ASN A 405 -35.35 28.91 21.35
C ASN A 405 -34.62 28.79 20.00
N ALA A 406 -34.95 29.63 19.00
CA ALA A 406 -34.23 29.67 17.73
C ALA A 406 -33.21 30.83 17.67
N PRO A 407 -32.09 30.68 16.93
CA PRO A 407 -31.18 31.78 16.64
C PRO A 407 -31.82 32.79 15.68
N ILE A 408 -31.36 34.04 15.74
CA ILE A 408 -31.82 35.11 14.84
C ILE A 408 -30.65 36.00 14.43
N THR A 409 -30.66 36.45 13.18
CA THR A 409 -29.81 37.55 12.70
C THR A 409 -30.70 38.73 12.38
N LEU A 410 -30.39 39.90 12.94
CA LEU A 410 -31.15 41.13 12.74
C LEU A 410 -30.24 42.36 12.78
N ASP A 411 -30.74 43.46 12.25
CA ASP A 411 -30.10 44.76 12.42
C ASP A 411 -30.60 45.40 13.73
N LEU A 412 -29.67 45.94 14.52
CA LEU A 412 -30.00 46.79 15.66
C LEU A 412 -29.91 48.24 15.19
N THR A 413 -30.97 49.00 15.41
CA THR A 413 -31.11 50.38 14.94
C THR A 413 -31.55 51.27 16.09
N ASP A 414 -31.04 52.49 16.10
CA ASP A 414 -31.44 53.52 17.06
C ASP A 414 -31.66 54.86 16.33
N ASN A 415 -32.76 55.54 16.64
CA ASN A 415 -33.13 56.79 16.00
C ASN A 415 -32.64 57.97 16.84
N LEU A 416 -31.64 58.68 16.32
CA LEU A 416 -30.97 59.78 17.02
C LEU A 416 -31.49 61.16 16.64
N LEU A 417 -32.59 61.28 15.87
CA LEU A 417 -33.11 62.58 15.39
C LEU A 417 -33.21 63.62 16.50
N ASP A 418 -33.92 63.28 17.57
CA ASP A 418 -34.16 64.11 18.76
C ASP A 418 -32.87 64.33 19.58
N THR A 419 -32.12 63.27 19.81
CA THR A 419 -30.83 63.34 20.55
C THR A 419 -29.81 64.28 19.89
N LEU A 420 -29.76 64.30 18.55
CA LEU A 420 -28.82 65.13 17.78
C LEU A 420 -29.30 66.57 17.55
N GLU A 421 -30.43 66.99 18.13
CA GLU A 421 -30.83 68.41 18.19
C GLU A 421 -29.96 69.20 19.19
N TYR A 422 -29.36 68.49 20.17
CA TYR A 422 -28.61 69.05 21.29
C TYR A 422 -27.19 68.51 21.44
N SER A 423 -26.80 67.57 20.57
CA SER A 423 -25.54 66.85 20.72
C SER A 423 -24.98 66.41 19.38
N THR A 424 -23.67 66.23 19.36
CA THR A 424 -22.94 65.65 18.24
C THR A 424 -22.50 64.23 18.58
N LEU A 425 -22.62 63.31 17.61
CA LEU A 425 -22.23 61.91 17.80
C LEU A 425 -20.69 61.81 17.92
N TYR A 426 -20.22 61.54 19.13
CA TYR A 426 -18.80 61.56 19.52
C TYR A 426 -18.10 60.22 19.27
N ASP A 427 -18.74 59.12 19.64
CA ASP A 427 -18.33 57.76 19.30
C ASP A 427 -19.56 57.00 18.77
N ARG A 428 -19.41 56.34 17.62
CA ARG A 428 -20.48 55.58 16.96
C ARG A 428 -20.61 54.16 17.50
N GLY A 429 -19.68 53.66 18.32
CA GLY A 429 -19.74 52.30 18.85
C GLY A 429 -19.67 51.21 17.78
N GLY A 430 -19.06 51.51 16.63
CA GLY A 430 -19.07 50.66 15.44
C GLY A 430 -20.36 50.70 14.60
N GLY A 431 -21.31 51.59 14.92
CA GLY A 431 -22.54 51.77 14.15
C GLY A 431 -22.36 52.72 12.94
N GLU A 432 -23.17 52.49 11.91
CA GLU A 432 -23.25 53.34 10.72
C GLU A 432 -24.43 54.32 10.86
N LEU A 433 -24.14 55.63 10.84
CA LEU A 433 -25.17 56.67 10.89
C LEU A 433 -25.64 57.02 9.48
N ASP A 434 -26.93 56.88 9.22
CA ASP A 434 -27.58 57.54 8.08
C ASP A 434 -27.68 59.04 8.37
N GLU A 435 -26.93 59.85 7.62
CA GLU A 435 -26.86 61.30 7.84
C GLU A 435 -28.15 62.05 7.46
N VAL A 436 -29.11 61.41 6.78
CA VAL A 436 -30.41 61.97 6.42
C VAL A 436 -31.48 61.58 7.43
N THR A 437 -31.61 60.29 7.74
CA THR A 437 -32.64 59.80 8.69
C THR A 437 -32.22 59.88 10.15
N LYS A 438 -30.93 60.13 10.41
CA LYS A 438 -30.27 60.11 11.74
C LYS A 438 -30.47 58.80 12.51
N VAL A 439 -30.68 57.69 11.79
CA VAL A 439 -30.71 56.35 12.37
C VAL A 439 -29.28 55.77 12.39
N LEU A 440 -28.81 55.39 13.58
CA LEU A 440 -27.56 54.67 13.80
C LEU A 440 -27.83 53.17 13.75
N THR A 441 -27.12 52.44 12.89
CA THR A 441 -27.38 51.03 12.58
C THR A 441 -26.16 50.15 12.83
N TRP A 442 -26.36 49.02 13.51
CA TRP A 442 -25.40 47.92 13.60
C TRP A 442 -25.98 46.71 12.86
N PRO A 443 -25.51 46.45 11.63
CA PRO A 443 -26.13 45.43 10.78
C PRO A 443 -25.65 44.01 11.10
N ASN A 444 -26.46 43.01 10.76
CA ASN A 444 -26.15 41.58 10.86
C ASN A 444 -25.76 41.09 12.28
N ILE A 445 -26.38 41.62 13.33
CA ILE A 445 -26.20 41.11 14.70
C ILE A 445 -26.88 39.74 14.82
N SER A 446 -26.07 38.71 15.01
CA SER A 446 -26.53 37.34 15.30
C SER A 446 -26.65 37.12 16.80
N LEU A 447 -27.77 36.52 17.22
CA LEU A 447 -28.08 36.15 18.60
C LEU A 447 -28.56 34.69 18.66
N GLY A 448 -27.75 33.82 19.25
CA GLY A 448 -28.18 32.49 19.66
C GLY A 448 -29.22 32.53 20.81
N PRO A 449 -29.88 31.41 21.12
CA PRO A 449 -30.78 31.31 22.27
C PRO A 449 -30.09 31.70 23.58
N ASN A 450 -30.76 32.53 24.39
CA ASN A 450 -30.23 33.15 25.60
C ASN A 450 -29.00 34.08 25.42
N GLU A 451 -28.50 34.27 24.20
CA GLU A 451 -27.40 35.21 23.93
C GLU A 451 -27.86 36.66 24.09
N GLN A 452 -26.99 37.48 24.68
CA GLN A 452 -27.16 38.93 24.75
C GLN A 452 -25.99 39.64 24.07
N ARG A 453 -26.29 40.78 23.45
CA ARG A 453 -25.30 41.72 22.93
C ARG A 453 -25.57 43.10 23.51
N THR A 454 -24.52 43.71 24.02
CA THR A 454 -24.53 45.09 24.51
C THR A 454 -23.65 45.92 23.57
N LEU A 455 -24.20 47.04 23.13
CA LEU A 455 -23.55 48.06 22.31
C LEU A 455 -23.61 49.37 23.10
N SER A 456 -22.66 50.28 22.88
CA SER A 456 -22.81 51.65 23.35
C SER A 456 -22.32 52.65 22.31
N TYR A 457 -22.94 53.82 22.28
CA TYR A 457 -22.48 54.97 21.51
C TYR A 457 -22.43 56.19 22.43
N VAL A 458 -21.57 57.14 22.13
CA VAL A 458 -21.39 58.35 22.94
C VAL A 458 -21.79 59.56 22.12
N VAL A 459 -22.66 60.40 22.66
CA VAL A 459 -22.87 61.76 22.16
C VAL A 459 -22.17 62.75 23.08
N GLN A 460 -21.73 63.88 22.53
CA GLN A 460 -21.28 65.02 23.31
C GLN A 460 -22.32 66.12 23.15
N VAL A 461 -22.92 66.56 24.27
CA VAL A 461 -23.80 67.74 24.30
C VAL A 461 -23.01 68.93 23.76
N ASP A 462 -23.61 69.70 22.86
CA ASP A 462 -22.86 70.72 22.15
C ASP A 462 -22.32 71.81 23.09
N SER A 463 -21.17 72.39 22.75
CA SER A 463 -20.52 73.41 23.58
C SER A 463 -21.27 74.75 23.59
N ASP A 464 -22.11 74.97 22.58
CA ASP A 464 -23.04 76.08 22.46
C ASP A 464 -24.41 75.45 22.16
N ILE A 465 -25.28 75.38 23.18
CA ILE A 465 -26.55 74.63 23.09
C ILE A 465 -27.56 75.47 22.32
N SER A 466 -28.12 74.89 21.25
CA SER A 466 -29.05 75.57 20.35
C SER A 466 -30.23 76.22 21.08
N ALA A 467 -30.32 77.54 20.99
CA ALA A 467 -31.45 78.34 21.46
C ALA A 467 -32.62 78.35 20.44
N MET A 468 -32.76 77.33 19.59
CA MET A 468 -33.84 77.26 18.62
C MET A 468 -35.20 77.15 19.31
N PRO A 469 -36.20 77.96 18.91
CA PRO A 469 -37.56 77.82 19.44
C PRO A 469 -38.20 76.52 18.96
N GLN A 470 -38.97 75.88 19.83
CA GLN A 470 -39.77 74.69 19.50
C GLN A 470 -40.55 74.88 18.20
N GLY A 471 -40.47 73.89 17.31
CA GLY A 471 -41.14 73.94 16.02
C GLY A 471 -42.66 73.85 16.15
N GLN A 472 -43.40 74.76 15.50
CA GLN A 472 -44.88 74.77 15.53
C GLN A 472 -45.52 73.45 15.03
N SER A 473 -44.81 72.70 14.20
CA SER A 473 -45.25 71.41 13.64
C SER A 473 -44.85 70.19 14.48
N ASN A 474 -43.87 70.31 15.38
CA ASN A 474 -43.43 69.22 16.24
C ASN A 474 -43.03 69.75 17.64
N PRO A 475 -43.92 69.70 18.65
CA PRO A 475 -43.68 70.30 19.95
C PRO A 475 -42.68 69.54 20.84
N VAL A 476 -42.17 68.37 20.41
CA VAL A 476 -41.05 67.69 21.08
C VAL A 476 -39.69 68.00 20.44
N SER A 477 -39.66 68.64 19.27
CA SER A 477 -38.41 69.10 18.64
C SER A 477 -37.97 70.41 19.29
N TYR A 478 -36.69 70.46 19.67
CA TYR A 478 -36.06 71.50 20.48
C TYR A 478 -36.79 71.77 21.81
N ASP A 479 -37.18 70.71 22.55
CA ASP A 479 -37.87 70.79 23.85
C ASP A 479 -36.98 70.78 25.11
N CYS A 480 -35.65 70.85 24.92
CA CYS A 480 -34.61 70.78 25.95
C CYS A 480 -34.52 69.45 26.70
N ARG A 481 -34.97 68.36 26.07
CA ARG A 481 -34.84 66.99 26.59
C ARG A 481 -34.49 66.02 25.46
N MET A 482 -33.26 65.51 25.47
CA MET A 482 -32.90 64.38 24.62
C MET A 482 -33.72 63.15 25.02
N THR A 483 -34.58 62.70 24.11
CA THR A 483 -35.42 61.51 24.22
C THR A 483 -34.97 60.49 23.19
N ASN A 484 -34.72 59.25 23.65
CA ASN A 484 -34.31 58.18 22.76
C ASN A 484 -34.93 56.84 23.19
N THR A 485 -35.33 56.01 22.23
CA THR A 485 -36.02 54.72 22.50
C THR A 485 -35.36 53.55 21.79
N PHE A 486 -34.93 52.56 22.56
CA PHE A 486 -34.46 51.25 22.07
C PHE A 486 -35.06 50.14 22.95
N GLY A 487 -36.29 49.73 22.63
CA GLY A 487 -37.11 48.94 23.56
C GLY A 487 -37.65 49.83 24.67
N ASP A 488 -36.80 50.15 25.64
CA ASP A 488 -37.06 51.16 26.67
C ASP A 488 -36.76 52.58 26.15
N THR A 489 -37.38 53.58 26.77
CA THR A 489 -37.16 55.01 26.48
C THR A 489 -36.35 55.67 27.58
N VAL A 490 -35.27 56.36 27.20
CA VAL A 490 -34.47 57.23 28.06
C VAL A 490 -34.81 58.70 27.77
N HIS A 491 -34.90 59.50 28.83
CA HIS A 491 -35.06 60.95 28.76
C HIS A 491 -33.97 61.64 29.57
N ILE A 492 -33.25 62.59 28.97
CA ILE A 492 -32.19 63.37 29.60
C ILE A 492 -32.51 64.85 29.43
N GLN A 493 -32.60 65.60 30.53
CA GLN A 493 -32.83 67.04 30.51
C GLN A 493 -31.55 67.77 30.11
N VAL A 494 -31.65 68.84 29.32
CA VAL A 494 -30.52 69.63 28.81
C VAL A 494 -30.55 71.05 29.38
N ASP A 495 -29.39 71.56 29.80
CA ASP A 495 -29.19 72.91 30.35
C ASP A 495 -29.24 73.99 29.25
N CYS A 496 -30.41 74.14 28.61
CA CYS A 496 -30.63 75.09 27.52
C CYS A 496 -30.51 76.57 27.96
N PRO A 497 -29.98 77.46 27.09
CA PRO A 497 -30.05 78.90 27.30
C PRO A 497 -31.48 79.46 27.11
N ASP A 498 -31.81 80.52 27.84
CA ASP A 498 -33.06 81.27 27.64
C ASP A 498 -33.15 81.84 26.22
N ILE A 499 -34.15 81.41 25.45
CA ILE A 499 -34.29 81.73 24.02
C ILE A 499 -34.56 83.23 23.78
N LYS A 500 -33.79 83.82 22.86
CA LYS A 500 -34.05 85.13 22.23
C LYS A 500 -34.15 84.99 20.70
N VAL A 501 -35.30 85.34 20.14
CA VAL A 501 -35.73 85.01 18.76
C VAL A 501 -35.11 85.92 17.69
N VAL A 502 -34.32 85.39 16.72
CA VAL A 502 -33.76 86.10 15.52
C VAL A 502 -33.50 85.12 14.31
N GLU A 503 -33.40 85.61 13.06
CA GLU A 503 -33.55 84.92 11.73
C GLU A 503 -32.26 84.44 10.97
N GLN A 504 -32.42 83.72 9.81
CA GLN A 504 -31.40 82.92 9.03
C GLN A 504 -30.76 83.59 7.77
N ILE A 505 -29.49 83.25 7.34
CA ILE A 505 -28.95 83.36 5.92
C ILE A 505 -27.68 82.45 5.56
N ILE A 506 -27.84 81.41 4.70
CA ILE A 506 -27.07 80.86 3.50
C ILE A 506 -25.53 80.41 3.49
N ASP A 507 -25.18 79.50 2.54
CA ASP A 507 -24.12 78.45 2.40
C ASP A 507 -22.76 78.64 1.61
N GLU A 508 -21.87 77.61 1.78
CA GLU A 508 -20.92 76.90 0.84
C GLU A 508 -19.48 77.36 0.38
N LEU A 509 -18.57 76.38 0.15
CA LEU A 509 -17.19 76.44 -0.47
C LEU A 509 -16.69 75.03 -0.99
N PRO A 510 -15.64 74.92 -1.87
CA PRO A 510 -15.42 73.76 -2.79
C PRO A 510 -14.27 72.72 -2.48
N LYS A 511 -14.02 71.77 -3.42
CA LYS A 511 -13.30 70.46 -3.28
C LYS A 511 -11.91 70.33 -3.97
N THR A 512 -11.09 69.32 -3.59
CA THR A 512 -9.87 68.81 -4.30
C THR A 512 -10.10 67.43 -4.97
N GLY A 513 -9.15 66.94 -5.81
CA GLY A 513 -9.46 65.97 -6.89
C GLY A 513 -8.45 64.85 -7.23
N PRO A 514 -8.71 64.07 -8.31
CA PRO A 514 -8.18 62.70 -8.48
C PRO A 514 -6.67 62.50 -8.73
N THR A 515 -5.91 63.56 -8.96
CA THR A 515 -4.54 63.48 -9.50
C THR A 515 -3.53 62.86 -8.50
N GLU A 516 -3.76 63.06 -7.21
CA GLU A 516 -2.83 62.65 -6.14
C GLU A 516 -2.82 61.12 -5.92
N ASN A 517 -3.94 60.43 -6.18
CA ASN A 517 -4.07 58.98 -6.00
C ASN A 517 -3.37 58.16 -7.10
N LEU A 518 -3.23 58.69 -8.32
CA LEU A 518 -2.58 57.99 -9.43
C LEU A 518 -1.07 57.85 -9.28
N ILE A 519 -0.44 58.79 -8.56
CA ILE A 519 1.02 58.82 -8.36
C ILE A 519 1.47 57.69 -7.41
N PHE A 520 0.66 57.36 -6.39
CA PHE A 520 1.00 56.36 -5.39
C PHE A 520 0.98 54.92 -5.94
N ALA A 521 0.00 54.60 -6.80
CA ALA A 521 -0.17 53.25 -7.35
C ALA A 521 0.99 52.80 -8.28
N GLY A 522 1.60 53.73 -9.03
CA GLY A 522 2.70 53.40 -9.95
C GLY A 522 4.00 52.96 -9.27
N ILE A 523 4.22 53.37 -8.03
CA ILE A 523 5.46 53.08 -7.27
C ILE A 523 5.50 51.61 -6.83
N ILE A 524 4.37 51.05 -6.40
CA ILE A 524 4.29 49.69 -5.85
C ILE A 524 4.47 48.61 -6.93
N ALA A 525 3.84 48.77 -8.10
CA ALA A 525 3.94 47.82 -9.21
C ALA A 525 5.38 47.63 -9.73
N SER A 526 6.22 48.65 -9.56
CA SER A 526 7.62 48.65 -10.00
C SER A 526 8.51 47.69 -9.18
N VAL A 527 8.23 47.51 -7.88
CA VAL A 527 9.07 46.71 -6.96
C VAL A 527 8.84 45.21 -7.13
N VAL A 528 7.59 44.77 -7.23
CA VAL A 528 7.22 43.34 -7.37
C VAL A 528 7.79 42.75 -8.66
N THR A 529 7.72 43.52 -9.74
CA THR A 529 8.20 43.17 -11.07
C THR A 529 9.71 42.87 -11.10
N PHE A 530 10.50 43.56 -10.28
CA PHE A 530 11.97 43.40 -10.21
C PHE A 530 12.41 42.00 -9.73
N PHE A 531 11.81 41.48 -8.65
CA PHE A 531 12.23 40.20 -8.06
C PHE A 531 11.82 38.98 -8.91
N TYR A 532 10.66 39.04 -9.57
CA TYR A 532 10.23 38.01 -10.51
C TYR A 532 11.22 37.89 -11.69
N PHE A 533 11.62 39.02 -12.27
CA PHE A 533 12.63 39.02 -13.32
C PHE A 533 14.02 38.60 -12.82
N ARG A 534 14.41 38.92 -11.57
CA ARG A 534 15.68 38.48 -10.96
C ARG A 534 15.84 36.94 -10.96
N SER A 535 14.80 36.19 -10.58
CA SER A 535 14.83 34.72 -10.52
C SER A 535 14.82 34.07 -11.90
N ARG A 536 14.06 34.63 -12.86
CA ARG A 536 14.11 34.20 -14.27
C ARG A 536 15.43 34.58 -14.95
N GLN A 537 16.02 35.72 -14.60
CA GLN A 537 17.30 36.17 -15.12
C GLN A 537 18.43 35.23 -14.71
N LEU A 538 18.51 34.80 -13.44
CA LEU A 538 19.47 33.77 -13.01
C LEU A 538 19.35 32.47 -13.83
N ASN A 539 18.13 31.99 -14.05
CA ASN A 539 17.87 30.82 -14.88
C ASN A 539 18.20 31.03 -16.37
N TYR A 540 18.10 32.27 -16.88
CA TYR A 540 18.37 32.60 -18.28
C TYR A 540 19.85 32.91 -18.55
N GLU A 541 20.56 33.54 -17.61
CA GLU A 541 22.00 33.81 -17.69
C GLU A 541 22.80 32.49 -17.65
N VAL A 542 22.42 31.54 -16.80
CA VAL A 542 22.97 30.16 -16.81
C VAL A 542 22.73 29.46 -18.16
N ARG A 543 21.62 29.74 -18.85
CA ARG A 543 21.34 29.20 -20.20
C ARG A 543 22.08 29.94 -21.32
N LEU A 544 22.31 31.25 -21.18
CA LEU A 544 22.99 32.08 -22.19
C LEU A 544 24.50 31.86 -22.22
N ILE A 545 25.16 31.75 -21.05
CA ILE A 545 26.57 31.30 -20.95
C ILE A 545 26.77 30.02 -21.75
N ARG A 546 25.83 29.08 -21.59
CA ARG A 546 25.87 27.76 -22.22
C ARG A 546 25.66 27.80 -23.74
N ARG A 547 25.03 28.86 -24.28
CA ARG A 547 24.73 29.02 -25.71
C ARG A 547 25.83 29.76 -26.48
N GLU A 548 26.45 30.78 -25.90
CA GLU A 548 27.54 31.51 -26.56
C GLU A 548 28.90 30.80 -26.44
N TRP A 549 29.05 29.84 -25.51
CA TRP A 549 30.21 28.93 -25.50
C TRP A 549 30.15 27.82 -26.57
N THR A 550 29.00 27.60 -27.22
CA THR A 550 28.78 26.51 -28.19
C THR A 550 28.65 26.96 -29.65
N ALA A 551 28.53 28.26 -29.92
CA ALA A 551 28.61 28.83 -31.26
C ALA A 551 29.87 29.70 -31.36
N GLY A 552 30.93 29.16 -31.96
CA GLY A 552 32.24 29.79 -32.01
C GLY A 552 32.24 31.15 -32.73
N THR A 553 32.35 32.23 -31.96
CA THR A 553 32.80 33.58 -32.35
C THR A 553 32.91 34.37 -31.04
N ILE A 554 34.08 34.55 -30.42
CA ILE A 554 35.48 34.43 -30.89
C ILE A 554 36.23 33.42 -30.03
#